data_AF-A0A5D8YVP6-F1
#
_entry.id   AF-A0A5D8YVP6-F1
#
_cell.length_a   1.000
_cell.length_b   1.000
_cell.length_c   1.000
_cell.angle_alpha   90.00
_cell.angle_beta   90.00
_cell.angle_gamma   90.00
#
_symmetry.space_group_name_H-M   'P 1'
#
loop_
_entity.id
_entity.type
_entity.pdbx_description
1 polymer ?
#
loop_
_entity_poly.entity_id
_entity_poly.type
_entity_poly.pdbx_seq_one_letter_code
_entity_poly.pdbx_strand_id
1 'polypeptide(L)' 'MSYRVDKTAFKAQTASEASAQHARYYRSLSWQERLKIANYLNSIAFNYPENRPPLMDKTMFSVRARKDG' A
#
# COMPACT_ATOMS: atom_id res chain seq x y z
N MET A 1 2.87 -9.50 27.45
CA MET A 1 1.58 -9.16 26.80
C MET A 1 1.12 -10.36 25.97
N SER A 2 -0.11 -10.82 26.15
CA SER A 2 -0.68 -11.95 25.39
C SER A 2 -1.34 -11.40 24.12
N TYR A 3 -0.70 -11.59 22.96
CA TYR A 3 -1.31 -11.27 21.66
C TYR A 3 -2.26 -12.41 21.30
N ARG A 4 -3.51 -12.33 21.77
CA ARG A 4 -4.53 -13.33 21.43
C ARG A 4 -5.01 -13.04 20.02
N VAL A 5 -4.80 -13.99 19.10
CA VAL A 5 -5.32 -13.92 17.74
C VAL A 5 -6.85 -13.90 17.82
N ASP A 6 -7.46 -12.81 17.33
CA ASP A 6 -8.90 -12.73 17.16
C ASP A 6 -9.32 -13.65 16.01
N LYS A 7 -9.95 -14.77 16.36
CA LYS A 7 -10.43 -15.78 15.40
C LYS A 7 -11.71 -15.35 14.68
N THR A 8 -12.31 -14.24 15.07
CA THR A 8 -13.53 -13.68 14.44
C THR A 8 -13.24 -12.65 13.36
N ALA A 9 -11.99 -12.20 13.24
CA ALA A 9 -11.57 -11.25 12.21
C ALA A 9 -11.59 -11.81 10.78
N PHE A 10 -11.69 -13.14 10.61
CA PHE A 10 -11.77 -13.76 9.29
C PHE A 10 -13.14 -13.51 8.65
N LYS A 11 -13.15 -12.82 7.50
CA LYS A 11 -14.34 -12.68 6.66
C LYS A 11 -14.33 -13.79 5.60
N ALA A 12 -15.30 -14.69 5.66
CA ALA A 12 -15.53 -15.69 4.62
C ALA A 12 -16.13 -15.02 3.38
N GLN A 13 -15.28 -14.39 2.57
CA GLN A 13 -15.66 -13.70 1.33
C GLN A 13 -14.84 -14.24 0.16
N THR A 14 -15.41 -14.20 -1.04
CA THR A 14 -14.71 -14.56 -2.27
C THR A 14 -13.65 -13.52 -2.63
N ALA A 15 -12.67 -13.91 -3.47
CA ALA A 15 -11.64 -12.98 -3.95
C ALA A 15 -12.25 -11.79 -4.73
N SER A 16 -13.35 -12.03 -5.44
CA SER A 16 -14.09 -10.99 -6.17
C SER A 16 -14.73 -9.97 -5.22
N GLU A 17 -15.42 -10.46 -4.18
CA GLU A 17 -16.05 -9.61 -3.16
C GLU A 17 -15.02 -8.80 -2.38
N ALA A 18 -13.91 -9.43 -1.99
CA ALA A 18 -12.79 -8.74 -1.34
C ALA A 18 -12.27 -7.60 -2.21
N SER A 19 -11.96 -7.90 -3.48
CA SER A 19 -11.43 -6.91 -4.43
C SER A 19 -12.39 -5.75 -4.63
N ALA A 20 -13.70 -6.04 -4.78
CA ALA A 20 -14.72 -5.01 -4.92
C ALA A 20 -14.87 -4.15 -3.66
N GLN A 21 -14.84 -4.74 -2.47
CA GLN A 21 -14.91 -4.02 -1.20
C GLN A 21 -13.68 -3.13 -1.00
N HIS A 22 -12.47 -3.65 -1.22
CA HIS A 22 -11.24 -2.88 -1.13
C HIS A 22 -11.23 -1.71 -2.12
N ALA A 23 -11.64 -1.94 -3.36
CA ALA A 23 -11.73 -0.89 -4.37
C ALA A 23 -12.67 0.25 -3.93
N ARG A 24 -13.85 -0.09 -3.37
CA ARG A 24 -14.79 0.92 -2.83
C ARG A 24 -14.19 1.69 -1.65
N TYR A 25 -13.58 0.99 -0.70
CA TYR A 25 -12.94 1.60 0.47
C TYR A 25 -11.80 2.55 0.08
N TYR A 26 -10.87 2.11 -0.77
CA TYR A 26 -9.77 2.99 -1.20
C TYR A 26 -10.28 4.18 -2.01
N ARG A 27 -11.36 4.02 -2.79
CA ARG A 27 -11.99 5.12 -3.52
C ARG A 27 -12.58 6.21 -2.62
N SER A 28 -13.09 5.87 -1.44
CA SER A 28 -13.62 6.87 -0.51
C SER A 28 -12.54 7.65 0.24
N LEU A 29 -11.28 7.21 0.20
CA LEU A 29 -10.17 7.88 0.86
C LEU A 29 -9.59 9.01 0.01
N SER A 30 -9.09 10.05 0.68
CA SER A 30 -8.24 11.09 0.09
C SER A 30 -6.92 10.48 -0.42
N TRP A 31 -6.24 11.20 -1.33
CA TRP A 31 -4.96 10.71 -1.84
C TRP A 31 -3.88 10.66 -0.75
N GLN A 32 -3.93 11.55 0.25
CA GLN A 32 -3.01 11.54 1.39
C GLN A 32 -3.17 10.28 2.25
N GLU A 33 -4.42 9.88 2.53
CA GLU A 33 -4.70 8.66 3.28
C GLU A 33 -4.27 7.41 2.51
N ARG A 34 -4.49 7.39 1.20
CA ARG A 34 -4.01 6.30 0.34
C ARG A 34 -2.48 6.18 0.38
N LEU A 35 -1.77 7.31 0.34
CA LEU A 35 -0.30 7.31 0.45
C LEU A 35 0.18 6.80 1.81
N LYS A 36 -0.49 7.16 2.91
CA LYS A 36 -0.15 6.63 4.24
C LYS A 36 -0.31 5.11 4.28
N ILE A 37 -1.42 4.58 3.75
CA ILE A 37 -1.64 3.13 3.70
C ILE A 37 -0.58 2.45 2.84
N ALA A 38 -0.27 3.00 1.65
CA ALA A 38 0.76 2.46 0.78
C ALA A 38 2.14 2.45 1.46
N ASN A 39 2.48 3.51 2.19
CA ASN A 39 3.73 3.61 2.95
C ASN A 39 3.83 2.51 4.02
N TYR A 40 2.78 2.33 4.82
CA TYR A 40 2.70 1.26 5.81
C TYR A 40 2.82 -0.14 5.20
N LEU A 41 2.12 -0.41 4.11
CA LEU A 41 2.19 -1.71 3.43
C LEU A 41 3.59 -1.97 2.88
N ASN A 42 4.24 -0.95 2.31
CA ASN A 42 5.61 -1.08 1.83
C ASN A 42 6.60 -1.29 2.98
N SER A 43 6.40 -0.64 4.13
CA SER A 43 7.29 -0.80 5.28
C SER A 43 7.25 -2.23 5.83
N ILE A 44 6.08 -2.87 5.82
CA ILE A 44 5.93 -4.30 6.15
C ILE A 44 6.60 -5.16 5.08
N ALA A 45 6.30 -4.93 3.80
CA ALA A 45 6.76 -5.78 2.70
C ALA A 45 8.29 -5.80 2.56
N PHE A 46 8.94 -4.66 2.80
CA PHE A 46 10.39 -4.50 2.67
C PHE A 46 11.11 -4.38 4.02
N ASN A 47 10.40 -4.62 5.12
CA ASN A 47 10.92 -4.67 6.49
C ASN A 47 11.77 -3.44 6.88
N TYR A 48 11.21 -2.24 6.72
CA TYR A 48 11.82 -0.99 7.17
C TYR A 48 10.87 -0.24 8.11
N PRO A 49 11.36 0.69 8.97
CA PRO A 49 10.48 1.48 9.83
C PRO A 49 9.62 2.43 8.98
N GLU A 50 8.30 2.47 9.18
CA GLU A 50 7.33 3.21 8.35
C GLU A 50 7.74 4.66 8.01
N ASN A 51 8.39 5.38 8.94
CA ASN A 51 8.82 6.76 8.75
C ASN A 51 10.29 6.91 8.32
N ARG A 52 10.95 5.81 7.94
CA ARG A 52 12.35 5.74 7.50
C ARG A 52 12.51 4.76 6.33
N PRO A 53 11.91 5.07 5.16
CA PRO A 53 12.08 4.26 3.97
C PRO A 53 13.54 4.24 3.51
N PRO A 54 14.03 3.13 2.95
CA PRO A 54 15.35 3.07 2.35
C PRO A 54 15.46 4.07 1.19
N LEU A 55 16.67 4.59 0.96
CA LEU A 55 16.92 5.51 -0.14
C LEU A 55 16.67 4.81 -1.47
N MET A 56 15.80 5.40 -2.28
CA MET A 56 15.53 4.91 -3.62
C MET A 56 16.74 5.15 -4.52
N ASP A 57 17.26 4.09 -5.15
CA ASP A 57 18.22 4.22 -6.23
C ASP A 57 17.52 4.77 -7.49
N LYS A 58 17.93 5.98 -7.90
CA LYS A 58 17.36 6.68 -9.05
C LYS A 58 18.13 6.44 -10.35
N THR A 59 19.23 5.70 -10.30
CA THR A 59 20.09 5.47 -11.48
C THR A 59 19.42 4.62 -12.55
N MET A 60 18.45 3.78 -12.15
CA MET A 60 17.70 2.89 -13.07
C MET A 60 16.53 3.59 -13.78
N PHE A 61 16.13 4.79 -13.35
CA PHE A 61 15.00 5.51 -13.91
C PHE A 61 15.48 6.70 -14.75
N SER A 62 15.28 6.64 -16.07
CA SER A 62 15.53 7.78 -16.96
C SER A 62 14.21 8.42 -17.41
N VAL A 63 14.08 9.73 -17.17
CA VAL A 63 12.98 10.53 -17.72
C VAL A 63 13.37 10.92 -19.14
N ARG A 64 12.76 10.29 -20.15
CA ARG A 64 12.88 10.76 -21.54
C ARG A 64 11.84 11.85 -21.79
N ALA A 65 12.30 13.08 -21.94
CA ALA A 65 11.46 14.14 -22.52
C ALA A 65 11.20 13.81 -24.00
N ARG A 66 9.94 13.89 -24.43
CA ARG A 66 9.66 13.99 -25.87
C ARG A 66 10.12 15.37 -26.30
N LYS A 67 10.98 15.45 -27.33
CA LYS A 67 11.20 16.72 -28.03
C LYS A 67 9.88 17.01 -28.74
N ASP A 68 9.19 18.05 -28.31
CA ASP A 68 8.11 18.63 -29.10
C ASP A 68 8.71 19.08 -30.43
N GLY A 69 8.07 18.66 -31.52
CA GLY A 69 8.45 18.99 -32.90
C GLY A 69 7.85 20.30 -33.35
#